data_AF-A0A932GCE6-F1
#
_entry.id   AF-A0A932GCE6-F1
#
_cell.length_a   1.000
_cell.length_b   1.000
_cell.length_c   1.000
_cell.angle_alpha   90.00
_cell.angle_beta   90.00
_cell.angle_gamma   90.00
#
_symmetry.space_group_name_H-M   'P 1'
#
loop_
_entity.id
_entity.type
_entity.pdbx_description
1 polymer ?
#
loop_
_entity_poly.entity_id
_entity_poly.type
_entity_poly.pdbx_seq_one_letter_code
_entity_poly.pdbx_strand_id
1 'polypeptide(L)'
;MPTGVRRDFRRARIGQDITVNHPKRGPITGEIIGTIRYTELWQKVKNPSEPWVPTGNEFTAHWLGNYMLYEWKERLFLLDEYDALTDKDIATSFAPYAQRFGQSNESADVFFAYPPASWRMSDIGKFHVTGAQGSGLRLSSGATGRFIHATGEGDRALVVEDYQSGSGGQDTAWIGYVIEWKDVQKIS
;
A
#
# COMPACT_ATOMS: atom_id res chain seq x y z
N MET A 1 -9.65 -15.40 13.02
CA MET A 1 -8.40 -14.64 12.77
C MET A 1 -8.04 -13.88 14.04
N PRO A 2 -6.77 -13.84 14.50
CA PRO A 2 -6.42 -13.18 15.75
C PRO A 2 -6.55 -11.67 15.59
N THR A 3 -7.74 -11.15 15.91
CA THR A 3 -8.05 -9.71 15.94
C THR A 3 -7.09 -8.93 16.82
N GLY A 4 -6.41 -9.61 17.77
CA GLY A 4 -5.34 -9.07 18.59
C GLY A 4 -4.17 -8.53 17.78
N VAL A 5 -3.50 -9.37 16.97
CA VAL A 5 -2.26 -8.97 16.26
C VAL A 5 -2.50 -7.80 15.31
N ARG A 6 -3.60 -7.81 14.55
CA ARG A 6 -3.97 -6.70 13.67
C ARG A 6 -4.24 -5.40 14.43
N ARG A 7 -4.92 -5.49 15.59
CA ARG A 7 -5.16 -4.33 16.45
C ARG A 7 -3.87 -3.81 17.07
N ASP A 8 -2.98 -4.70 17.48
CA ASP A 8 -1.70 -4.36 18.10
C ASP A 8 -0.76 -3.73 17.06
N PHE A 9 -0.74 -4.25 15.83
CA PHE A 9 -0.11 -3.64 14.66
C PHE A 9 -0.59 -2.21 14.48
N ARG A 10 -1.90 -1.98 14.38
CA ARG A 10 -2.44 -0.62 14.28
C ARG A 10 -2.09 0.28 15.45
N ARG A 11 -1.71 -0.24 16.62
CA ARG A 11 -1.33 0.57 17.79
C ARG A 11 0.18 0.68 17.98
N ALA A 12 0.96 -0.02 17.17
CA ALA A 12 2.40 -0.02 17.24
C ALA A 12 2.96 1.39 16.98
N ARG A 13 4.08 1.69 17.63
CA ARG A 13 4.69 3.01 17.67
C ARG A 13 6.11 2.96 17.16
N ILE A 14 6.59 4.10 16.68
CA ILE A 14 8.00 4.27 16.33
C ILE A 14 8.90 3.88 17.52
N GLY A 15 9.98 3.15 17.24
CA GLY A 15 10.91 2.58 18.22
C GLY A 15 10.52 1.19 18.74
N GLN A 16 9.36 0.64 18.36
CA GLN A 16 9.02 -0.76 18.64
C GLN A 16 9.53 -1.68 17.54
N ASP A 17 9.81 -2.93 17.88
CA ASP A 17 10.21 -3.96 16.93
C ASP A 17 9.00 -4.75 16.43
N ILE A 18 8.97 -5.04 15.13
CA ILE A 18 8.07 -6.03 14.54
C ILE A 18 8.89 -7.20 14.00
N THR A 19 8.53 -8.42 14.41
CA THR A 19 9.04 -9.66 13.82
C THR A 19 7.99 -10.28 12.91
N VAL A 20 8.36 -10.56 11.66
CA VAL A 20 7.49 -11.14 10.63
C VAL A 20 8.21 -12.25 9.88
N ASN A 21 7.49 -13.30 9.50
CA ASN A 21 8.04 -14.35 8.65
C ASN A 21 8.01 -13.92 7.18
N HIS A 22 9.19 -13.62 6.62
CA HIS A 22 9.35 -13.33 5.21
C HIS A 22 9.23 -14.61 4.38
N PRO A 23 8.37 -14.67 3.34
CA PRO A 23 8.10 -15.89 2.57
C PRO A 23 9.34 -16.59 1.98
N LYS A 24 10.39 -15.82 1.66
CA LYS A 24 11.66 -16.34 1.11
C LYS A 24 12.86 -16.37 2.08
N ARG A 25 12.82 -15.57 3.14
CA ARG A 25 14.00 -15.30 4.00
C ARG A 25 13.83 -15.83 5.42
N GLY A 26 12.64 -16.30 5.77
CA GLY A 26 12.30 -16.69 7.13
C GLY A 26 12.07 -15.47 8.04
N PRO A 27 12.19 -15.61 9.35
CA PRO A 27 11.94 -14.54 10.30
C PRO A 27 12.85 -13.33 10.06
N ILE A 28 12.24 -12.15 9.96
CA ILE A 28 12.94 -10.86 9.97
C ILE A 28 12.39 -10.02 11.11
N THR A 29 13.26 -9.22 11.73
CA THR A 29 12.90 -8.26 12.76
C THR A 29 13.39 -6.88 12.34
N GLY A 30 12.55 -5.87 12.49
CA GLY A 30 12.94 -4.49 12.26
C GLY A 30 12.22 -3.53 13.20
N GLU A 31 12.93 -2.48 13.60
CA GLU A 31 12.40 -1.37 14.38
C GLU A 31 11.50 -0.51 13.48
N ILE A 32 10.34 -0.11 13.99
CA ILE A 32 9.46 0.87 13.34
C ILE A 32 10.16 2.22 13.40
N ILE A 33 10.68 2.68 12.26
CA ILE A 33 11.29 4.01 12.14
C ILE A 33 10.35 5.03 11.51
N GLY A 34 9.25 4.55 10.91
CA GLY A 34 8.20 5.40 10.33
C GLY A 34 6.83 4.74 10.38
N THR A 35 5.78 5.56 10.43
CA THR A 35 4.39 5.09 10.38
C THR A 35 3.55 6.03 9.52
N ILE A 36 2.75 5.44 8.64
CA ILE A 36 1.82 6.14 7.76
C ILE A 36 0.40 5.68 8.07
N ARG A 37 -0.52 6.63 8.21
CA ARG A 37 -1.95 6.38 8.37
C ARG A 37 -2.67 6.88 7.13
N TYR A 38 -3.49 6.00 6.58
CA TYR A 38 -4.29 6.28 5.41
C TYR A 38 -5.76 6.18 5.78
N THR A 39 -6.57 7.01 5.13
CA THR A 39 -8.01 6.87 5.07
C THR A 39 -8.42 6.67 3.62
N GLU A 40 -9.23 5.66 3.36
CA GLU A 40 -9.79 5.43 2.03
C GLU A 40 -10.83 6.49 1.69
N LEU A 41 -10.76 6.96 0.46
CA LEU A 41 -11.70 7.92 -0.10
C LEU A 41 -12.56 7.20 -1.14
N TRP A 42 -13.84 7.58 -1.18
CA TRP A 42 -14.79 7.10 -2.16
C TRP A 42 -15.59 8.26 -2.75
N GLN A 43 -16.17 8.02 -3.92
CA GLN A 43 -17.21 8.87 -4.49
C GLN A 43 -18.50 8.09 -4.51
N LYS A 44 -19.61 8.73 -4.15
CA LYS A 44 -20.94 8.10 -4.22
C LYS A 44 -21.33 7.76 -5.65
N VAL A 45 -20.93 8.60 -6.59
CA VAL A 45 -21.12 8.43 -8.03
C VAL A 45 -19.79 8.71 -8.71
N LYS A 46 -19.39 7.85 -9.66
CA LYS A 46 -18.16 8.04 -10.46
C LYS A 46 -18.34 9.22 -11.44
N ASN A 47 -18.19 10.44 -10.94
CA ASN A 47 -18.34 11.70 -11.67
C ASN A 47 -17.21 12.67 -11.25
N PRO A 48 -16.54 13.38 -12.16
CA PRO A 48 -15.57 14.42 -11.83
C PRO A 48 -16.06 15.48 -10.83
N SER A 49 -17.36 15.81 -10.81
CA SER A 49 -17.93 16.82 -9.90
C SER A 49 -18.32 16.27 -8.53
N GLU A 50 -18.34 14.94 -8.35
CA GLU A 50 -18.68 14.33 -7.06
C GLU A 50 -17.48 14.47 -6.10
N PRO A 51 -17.65 14.94 -4.87
CA PRO A 51 -16.54 15.02 -3.93
C PRO A 51 -16.04 13.63 -3.53
N TRP A 52 -14.71 13.51 -3.37
CA TRP A 52 -14.10 12.39 -2.68
C TRP A 52 -14.28 12.57 -1.19
N VAL A 53 -14.93 11.62 -0.54
CA VAL A 53 -15.21 11.65 0.90
C VAL A 53 -14.60 10.44 1.60
N PRO A 54 -14.15 10.56 2.86
CA PRO A 54 -13.70 9.41 3.65
C PRO A 54 -14.75 8.31 3.76
N THR A 55 -14.34 7.04 3.64
CA THR A 55 -15.19 5.87 3.94
C THR A 55 -15.32 5.61 5.44
N GLY A 56 -14.40 6.14 6.24
CA GLY A 56 -14.21 5.75 7.64
C GLY A 56 -13.27 4.54 7.83
N ASN A 57 -12.81 3.92 6.73
CA ASN A 57 -11.79 2.87 6.81
C ASN A 57 -10.40 3.49 6.96
N GLU A 58 -9.68 3.03 7.98
CA GLU A 58 -8.29 3.43 8.23
C GLU A 58 -7.33 2.26 8.07
N PHE A 59 -6.17 2.58 7.52
CA PHE A 59 -5.11 1.66 7.15
C PHE A 59 -3.75 2.17 7.60
N THR A 60 -2.80 1.26 7.77
CA THR A 60 -1.53 1.56 8.44
C THR A 60 -0.37 0.93 7.68
N ALA A 61 0.69 1.71 7.48
CA ALA A 61 1.97 1.19 7.06
C ALA A 61 3.03 1.48 8.11
N HIS A 62 3.84 0.48 8.44
CA HIS A 62 5.02 0.62 9.28
C HIS A 62 6.28 0.43 8.45
N TRP A 63 7.13 1.46 8.47
CA TRP A 63 8.42 1.47 7.82
C TRP A 63 9.48 0.94 8.78
N LEU A 64 10.13 -0.15 8.40
CA LEU A 64 11.13 -0.88 9.18
C LEU A 64 12.57 -0.69 8.63
N GLY A 65 12.80 0.40 7.89
CA GLY A 65 14.10 0.74 7.28
C GLY A 65 14.35 0.05 5.94
N ASN A 66 14.28 -1.28 5.88
CA ASN A 66 14.44 -2.05 4.64
C ASN A 66 13.13 -2.67 4.15
N TYR A 67 12.09 -2.65 4.98
CA TYR A 67 10.81 -3.30 4.72
C TYR A 67 9.68 -2.35 5.09
N MET A 68 8.57 -2.44 4.36
CA MET A 68 7.31 -1.84 4.75
C MET A 68 6.27 -2.92 5.00
N LEU A 69 5.71 -2.95 6.22
CA LEU A 69 4.49 -3.70 6.47
C LEU A 69 3.32 -2.78 6.20
N TYR A 70 2.54 -3.10 5.16
CA TYR A 70 1.46 -2.25 4.66
C TYR A 70 0.14 -3.01 4.81
N GLU A 71 -0.72 -2.55 5.72
CA GLU A 71 -2.09 -3.03 5.83
C GLU A 71 -2.98 -2.25 4.86
N TRP A 72 -3.80 -2.93 4.07
CA TRP A 72 -4.86 -2.30 3.28
C TRP A 72 -6.09 -3.18 3.16
N LYS A 73 -7.25 -2.64 3.56
CA LYS A 73 -8.49 -3.41 3.78
C LYS A 73 -8.20 -4.58 4.71
N GLU A 74 -8.37 -5.82 4.27
CA GLU A 74 -8.07 -7.02 5.06
C GLU A 74 -6.74 -7.69 4.69
N ARG A 75 -6.00 -7.11 3.72
CA ARG A 75 -4.72 -7.63 3.23
C ARG A 75 -3.57 -7.01 3.99
N LEU A 76 -2.51 -7.80 4.13
CA LEU A 76 -1.24 -7.37 4.67
C LEU A 76 -0.16 -7.65 3.62
N PHE A 77 0.71 -6.67 3.42
CA PHE A 77 1.80 -6.74 2.48
C PHE A 77 3.11 -6.55 3.22
N LEU A 78 4.11 -7.36 2.89
CA LEU A 78 5.50 -7.16 3.26
C LEU A 78 6.25 -6.72 2.01
N LEU A 79 6.53 -5.42 1.92
CA LEU A 79 7.16 -4.77 0.78
C LEU A 79 8.65 -4.58 1.09
N ASP A 80 9.52 -5.02 0.19
CA ASP A 80 10.97 -5.10 0.42
C ASP A 80 11.80 -4.45 -0.68
N GLU A 81 11.16 -3.98 -1.75
CA GLU A 81 11.76 -3.28 -2.88
C GLU A 81 10.88 -2.08 -3.28
N TYR A 82 11.47 -1.01 -3.79
CA TYR A 82 10.70 0.10 -4.34
C TYR A 82 11.43 0.88 -5.43
N ASP A 83 10.64 1.44 -6.35
CA ASP A 83 11.06 2.38 -7.38
C ASP A 83 10.33 3.72 -7.19
N ALA A 84 11.07 4.82 -7.27
CA ALA A 84 10.45 6.13 -7.45
C ALA A 84 9.95 6.25 -8.89
N LEU A 85 8.70 6.66 -9.05
CA LEU A 85 8.03 6.79 -10.34
C LEU A 85 7.92 8.27 -10.74
N THR A 86 7.81 8.50 -12.05
CA THR A 86 7.39 9.78 -12.61
C THR A 86 5.93 9.70 -13.08
N ASP A 87 5.30 10.86 -13.29
CA ASP A 87 3.98 10.95 -13.95
C ASP A 87 3.94 10.17 -15.27
N LYS A 88 5.05 10.16 -16.01
CA LYS A 88 5.17 9.42 -17.26
C LYS A 88 5.09 7.91 -17.02
N ASP A 89 5.80 7.40 -16.01
CA ASP A 89 5.78 5.97 -15.67
C ASP A 89 4.36 5.55 -15.24
N ILE A 90 3.68 6.37 -14.45
CA ILE A 90 2.26 6.20 -14.10
C ILE A 90 1.39 6.13 -15.36
N ALA A 91 1.51 7.12 -16.24
CA ALA A 91 0.70 7.23 -17.44
C ALA A 91 0.91 6.06 -18.42
N THR A 92 2.13 5.53 -18.52
CA THR A 92 2.43 4.45 -19.48
C THR A 92 2.22 3.06 -18.91
N SER A 93 2.64 2.82 -17.66
CA SER A 93 2.79 1.47 -17.12
C SER A 93 1.60 1.04 -16.26
N PHE A 94 0.79 1.98 -15.78
CA PHE A 94 -0.24 1.69 -14.78
C PHE A 94 -1.62 2.25 -15.12
N ALA A 95 -1.71 3.53 -15.50
CA ALA A 95 -2.99 4.23 -15.70
C ALA A 95 -3.95 3.54 -16.70
N PRO A 96 -3.51 3.03 -17.87
CA PRO A 96 -4.42 2.38 -18.82
C PRO A 96 -5.06 1.12 -18.24
N TYR A 97 -4.31 0.36 -17.45
CA TYR A 97 -4.78 -0.87 -16.82
C TYR A 97 -5.71 -0.58 -15.64
N ALA A 98 -5.37 0.42 -14.82
CA ALA A 98 -6.23 0.89 -13.73
C ALA A 98 -7.57 1.42 -14.25
N GLN A 99 -7.55 2.16 -15.37
CA GLN A 99 -8.77 2.62 -16.03
C GLN A 99 -9.64 1.45 -16.50
N ARG A 100 -9.04 0.46 -17.18
CA ARG A 100 -9.77 -0.75 -17.63
C ARG A 100 -10.41 -1.50 -16.46
N PHE A 101 -9.65 -1.69 -15.38
CA PHE A 101 -10.15 -2.37 -14.18
C PHE A 101 -11.28 -1.58 -13.51
N GLY A 102 -11.13 -0.26 -13.34
CA GLY A 102 -12.14 0.61 -12.74
C GLY A 102 -13.43 0.74 -13.57
N GLN A 103 -13.34 0.70 -14.90
CA GLN A 103 -14.50 0.67 -15.82
C GLN A 103 -15.29 -0.63 -15.71
N SER A 104 -14.63 -1.74 -15.38
CA SER A 104 -15.29 -3.02 -15.10
C SER A 104 -15.92 -3.10 -13.71
N ASN A 105 -15.90 -2.01 -12.94
CA ASN A 105 -16.21 -2.02 -11.50
C ASN A 105 -15.40 -3.08 -10.75
N GLU A 106 -14.10 -3.15 -11.06
CA GLU A 106 -13.13 -4.02 -10.37
C GLU A 106 -13.44 -5.52 -10.49
N SER A 107 -14.19 -5.92 -11.53
CA SER A 107 -14.60 -7.31 -11.74
C SER A 107 -13.83 -8.04 -12.85
N ALA A 108 -13.18 -7.32 -13.76
CA ALA A 108 -12.42 -7.92 -14.85
C ALA A 108 -11.02 -8.37 -14.40
N ASP A 109 -10.53 -9.48 -14.95
CA ASP A 109 -9.12 -9.86 -14.80
C ASP A 109 -8.23 -8.99 -15.69
N VAL A 110 -7.53 -8.05 -15.06
CA VAL A 110 -6.62 -7.11 -15.73
C VAL A 110 -5.18 -7.47 -15.42
N PHE A 111 -4.47 -7.95 -16.44
CA PHE A 111 -3.04 -8.23 -16.38
C PHE A 111 -2.22 -7.13 -17.05
N PHE A 112 -1.03 -6.86 -16.51
CA PHE A 112 -0.06 -5.92 -17.06
C PHE A 112 1.37 -6.31 -16.70
N ALA A 113 2.34 -5.85 -17.50
CA ALA A 113 3.76 -6.08 -17.25
C ALA A 113 4.39 -4.87 -16.56
N TYR A 114 5.11 -5.12 -15.48
CA TYR A 114 5.98 -4.15 -14.82
C TYR A 114 7.14 -4.92 -14.18
N PRO A 115 8.41 -4.58 -14.41
CA PRO A 115 9.52 -5.38 -13.89
C PRO A 115 9.40 -5.70 -12.39
N PRO A 116 9.78 -6.92 -11.96
CA PRO A 116 10.36 -8.01 -12.75
C PRO A 116 9.33 -9.00 -13.34
N ALA A 117 8.03 -8.74 -13.23
CA ALA A 117 7.00 -9.76 -13.46
C ALA A 117 5.79 -9.25 -14.28
N SER A 118 4.82 -10.15 -14.45
CA SER A 118 3.46 -9.78 -14.83
C SER A 118 2.57 -9.80 -13.60
N TRP A 119 1.67 -8.82 -13.54
CA TRP A 119 0.85 -8.54 -12.39
C TRP A 119 -0.63 -8.61 -12.77
N ARG A 120 -1.41 -9.24 -11.91
CA ARG A 120 -2.87 -9.23 -11.95
C ARG A 120 -3.38 -8.17 -10.99
N MET A 121 -4.07 -7.17 -11.51
CA MET A 121 -4.69 -6.12 -10.71
C MET A 121 -5.72 -6.72 -9.74
N SER A 122 -5.74 -6.21 -8.52
CA SER A 122 -6.53 -6.77 -7.42
C SER A 122 -7.30 -5.72 -6.62
N ASP A 123 -6.92 -4.45 -6.70
CA ASP A 123 -7.64 -3.33 -6.11
C ASP A 123 -7.13 -2.02 -6.72
N ILE A 124 -8.01 -1.03 -6.80
CA ILE A 124 -7.64 0.35 -7.08
C ILE A 124 -8.46 1.26 -6.19
N GLY A 125 -8.01 2.48 -5.98
CA GLY A 125 -8.82 3.46 -5.28
C GLY A 125 -8.06 4.72 -4.95
N LYS A 126 -8.60 5.48 -4.01
CA LYS A 126 -8.06 6.77 -3.59
C LYS A 126 -7.91 6.81 -2.08
N PHE A 127 -6.90 7.53 -1.61
CA PHE A 127 -6.58 7.64 -0.20
C PHE A 127 -6.18 9.06 0.17
N HIS A 128 -6.30 9.34 1.46
CA HIS A 128 -5.74 10.51 2.11
C HIS A 128 -4.80 10.07 3.23
N VAL A 129 -3.64 10.70 3.33
CA VAL A 129 -2.67 10.47 4.41
C VAL A 129 -3.08 11.33 5.60
N THR A 130 -3.66 10.69 6.62
CA THR A 130 -4.10 11.37 7.85
C THR A 130 -2.97 11.57 8.86
N GLY A 131 -1.87 10.82 8.70
CA GLY A 131 -0.67 10.99 9.52
C GLY A 131 0.54 10.35 8.89
N ALA A 132 1.67 11.04 8.99
CA ALA A 132 2.99 10.53 8.61
C ALA A 132 3.97 10.93 9.71
N GLN A 133 4.58 9.93 10.36
CA GLN A 133 5.50 10.14 11.48
C GLN A 133 6.76 9.33 11.28
N GLY A 134 7.90 9.85 11.76
CA GLY A 134 9.19 9.17 11.72
C GLY A 134 10.11 9.66 10.61
N SER A 135 11.22 8.96 10.42
CA SER A 135 12.28 9.33 9.47
C SER A 135 12.21 8.49 8.20
N GLY A 136 12.73 9.05 7.09
CA GLY A 136 12.83 8.33 5.81
C GLY A 136 11.53 8.20 5.01
N LEU A 137 10.39 8.64 5.55
CA LEU A 137 9.14 8.70 4.80
C LEU A 137 9.23 9.77 3.71
N ARG A 138 9.02 9.38 2.46
CA ARG A 138 8.99 10.28 1.29
C ARG A 138 7.57 10.84 1.06
N LEU A 139 6.88 11.15 2.15
CA LEU A 139 5.51 11.64 2.13
C LEU A 139 5.19 12.49 3.37
N SER A 140 4.33 13.47 3.20
CA SER A 140 3.80 14.31 4.28
C SER A 140 2.35 13.98 4.63
N SER A 141 1.96 14.26 5.87
CA SER A 141 0.55 14.28 6.26
C SER A 141 -0.23 15.27 5.37
N GLY A 142 -1.48 14.92 5.04
CA GLY A 142 -2.32 15.70 4.14
C GLY A 142 -2.19 15.31 2.66
N ALA A 143 -1.22 14.47 2.29
CA ALA A 143 -1.08 13.97 0.93
C ALA A 143 -2.31 13.19 0.49
N THR A 144 -2.68 13.34 -0.78
CA THR A 144 -3.81 12.61 -1.37
C THR A 144 -3.31 11.90 -2.60
N GLY A 145 -3.64 10.63 -2.73
CA GLY A 145 -3.14 9.80 -3.82
C GLY A 145 -4.15 8.75 -4.25
N ARG A 146 -3.80 8.06 -5.32
CA ARG A 146 -4.45 6.86 -5.83
C ARG A 146 -3.55 5.68 -5.55
N PHE A 147 -4.15 4.52 -5.32
CA PHE A 147 -3.39 3.28 -5.19
C PHE A 147 -3.78 2.30 -6.28
N ILE A 148 -2.82 1.44 -6.65
CA ILE A 148 -3.05 0.24 -7.45
C ILE A 148 -2.40 -0.91 -6.70
N HIS A 149 -3.17 -1.94 -6.37
CA HIS A 149 -2.67 -3.17 -5.79
C HIS A 149 -2.76 -4.29 -6.82
N ALA A 150 -1.67 -5.01 -7.00
CA ALA A 150 -1.62 -6.15 -7.89
C ALA A 150 -0.86 -7.32 -7.27
N THR A 151 -1.14 -8.52 -7.78
CA THR A 151 -0.55 -9.78 -7.33
C THR A 151 0.13 -10.47 -8.49
N GLY A 152 1.28 -11.09 -8.22
CA GLY A 152 2.04 -11.88 -9.17
C GLY A 152 2.13 -13.33 -8.72
N GLU A 153 2.94 -14.11 -9.44
CA GLU A 153 3.23 -15.50 -9.07
C GLU A 153 3.90 -15.60 -7.69
N GLY A 154 3.61 -16.67 -6.95
CA GLY A 154 4.26 -16.95 -5.66
C GLY A 154 3.98 -15.91 -4.59
N ASP A 155 2.74 -15.42 -4.53
CA ASP A 155 2.25 -14.39 -3.61
C ASP A 155 2.99 -13.05 -3.70
N ARG A 156 3.67 -12.79 -4.83
CA ARG A 156 4.30 -11.49 -5.06
C ARG A 156 3.23 -10.40 -5.06
N ALA A 157 3.58 -9.25 -4.50
CA ALA A 157 2.73 -8.09 -4.44
C ALA A 157 3.39 -6.89 -5.12
N LEU A 158 2.56 -6.06 -5.73
CA LEU A 158 2.90 -4.75 -6.24
C LEU A 158 1.89 -3.75 -5.68
N VAL A 159 2.40 -2.71 -5.03
CA VAL A 159 1.60 -1.59 -4.48
C VAL A 159 2.13 -0.31 -5.11
N VAL A 160 1.31 0.35 -5.92
CA VAL A 160 1.66 1.63 -6.53
C VAL A 160 0.92 2.73 -5.79
N GLU A 161 1.65 3.76 -5.36
CA GLU A 161 1.13 5.01 -4.82
C GLU A 161 1.36 6.12 -5.87
N ASP A 162 0.28 6.74 -6.32
CA ASP A 162 0.24 7.83 -7.32
C ASP A 162 -0.34 9.07 -6.64
N TYR A 163 0.53 9.99 -6.23
CA TYR A 163 0.18 11.16 -5.45
C TYR A 163 -0.25 12.31 -6.35
N GLN A 164 -1.20 13.11 -5.85
CA GLN A 164 -1.58 14.33 -6.53
C GLN A 164 -0.42 15.34 -6.51
N SER A 165 -0.13 15.97 -7.64
CA SER A 165 0.95 16.94 -7.76
C SER A 165 0.84 18.02 -6.68
N GLY A 166 1.93 18.26 -5.96
CA GLY A 166 1.98 19.23 -4.86
C GLY A 166 1.36 18.78 -3.54
N SER A 167 0.81 17.56 -3.43
CA SER A 167 0.27 17.04 -2.17
C SER A 167 1.34 16.52 -1.20
N GLY A 168 2.61 16.53 -1.59
CA GLY A 168 3.73 16.18 -0.72
C GLY A 168 4.02 14.68 -0.58
N GLY A 169 3.65 13.87 -1.57
CA GLY A 169 4.08 12.47 -1.69
C GLY A 169 4.83 12.22 -3.00
N GLN A 170 5.76 11.26 -2.99
CA GLN A 170 6.49 10.81 -4.17
C GLN A 170 5.82 9.55 -4.75
N ASP A 171 5.49 9.57 -6.04
CA ASP A 171 4.96 8.38 -6.72
C ASP A 171 5.94 7.23 -6.58
N THR A 172 5.43 6.06 -6.18
CA THR A 172 6.27 4.92 -5.80
C THR A 172 5.61 3.61 -6.22
N ALA A 173 6.38 2.71 -6.82
CA ALA A 173 6.01 1.30 -6.96
C ALA A 173 6.76 0.49 -5.90
N TRP A 174 6.02 -0.09 -4.96
CA TRP A 174 6.53 -1.01 -3.97
C TRP A 174 6.32 -2.45 -4.43
N ILE A 175 7.34 -3.28 -4.28
CA ILE A 175 7.29 -4.69 -4.61
C ILE A 175 7.59 -5.51 -3.34
N GLY A 176 6.91 -6.64 -3.21
CA GLY A 176 7.15 -7.57 -2.11
C GLY A 176 6.22 -8.77 -2.17
N TYR A 177 5.56 -9.07 -1.06
CA TYR A 177 4.71 -10.24 -0.91
C TYR A 177 3.40 -9.91 -0.19
N VAL A 178 2.32 -10.58 -0.59
CA VAL A 178 1.12 -10.70 0.24
C VAL A 178 1.46 -11.68 1.36
N ILE A 179 1.18 -11.30 2.60
CA ILE A 179 1.35 -12.15 3.78
C ILE A 179 0.07 -12.19 4.61
N GLU A 180 0.01 -13.11 5.56
CA GLU A 180 -1.11 -13.22 6.49
C GLU A 180 -0.76 -12.65 7.86
N TRP A 181 -1.78 -12.28 8.64
CA TRP A 181 -1.57 -11.83 10.02
C TRP A 181 -0.91 -12.87 10.92
N LYS A 182 -1.00 -14.16 10.59
CA LYS A 182 -0.28 -15.23 11.31
C LYS A 182 1.23 -15.18 11.09
N ASP A 183 1.69 -14.48 10.07
CA ASP A 183 3.11 -14.34 9.76
C ASP A 183 3.77 -13.25 10.63
N VAL A 184 2.98 -12.32 11.18
CA VAL A 184 3.44 -11.36 12.19
C VAL A 184 3.57 -12.07 13.54
N GLN A 185 4.80 -12.39 13.92
CA GLN A 185 5.10 -13.21 15.09
C GLN A 185 5.06 -12.42 16.40
N LYS A 186 5.57 -11.18 16.36
CA LYS A 186 5.75 -10.37 17.57
C LYS A 186 5.78 -8.88 17.24
N ILE A 187 5.21 -8.09 18.16
CA ILE A 187 5.33 -6.64 18.22
C ILE A 187 5.75 -6.32 19.66
N SER A 188 6.89 -5.66 19.86
CA SER A 188 7.40 -5.31 21.20
C SER A 188 7.99 -3.92 21.25
#